data_AF-A0A6C0ESA7-F1
#
_entry.id   AF-A0A6C0ESA7-F1
#
_cell.length_a   1.000
_cell.length_b   1.000
_cell.length_c   1.000
_cell.angle_alpha   90.00
_cell.angle_beta   90.00
_cell.angle_gamma   90.00
#
_symmetry.space_group_name_H-M   'P 1'
#
loop_
_entity.id
_entity.type
_entity.pdbx_description
1 polymer ?
#
loop_
_entity_poly.entity_id
_entity_poly.type
_entity_poly.pdbx_seq_one_letter_code
_entity_poly.pdbx_strand_id
1 'polypeptide(L)'
;MNEIIFLILILILAIGLPIFFKISKSMKLMEGYSNYTLAGAIGNLPNAESDVLVQDTFPITHINGISNDTSNKIWWHYPIFKVGSYSQITNNIRYPNNPDEGTCMPASMCGALYKEIHNKSNYVKPLPPIDPNSGTRVGYFSTLVNLLPFRTNIPNILY
;
A
#
# COMPACT_ATOMS: atom_id res chain seq x y z
N MET A 1 31.91 39.15 -44.48
CA MET A 1 32.35 38.05 -43.60
C MET A 1 31.46 37.92 -42.37
N ASN A 2 31.17 39.02 -41.64
CA ASN A 2 30.33 38.99 -40.44
C ASN A 2 28.87 38.57 -40.68
N GLU A 3 28.27 38.95 -41.81
CA GLU A 3 26.88 38.58 -42.15
C GLU A 3 26.71 37.08 -42.44
N ILE A 4 27.70 36.46 -43.10
CA ILE A 4 27.70 35.02 -43.39
C ILE A 4 27.83 34.22 -42.09
N ILE A 5 28.67 34.68 -41.16
CA ILE A 5 28.82 34.07 -39.82
C ILE A 5 27.50 34.17 -39.04
N PHE A 6 26.81 35.30 -39.12
CA PHE A 6 25.52 35.50 -38.47
C PHE A 6 24.42 34.59 -39.04
N LEU A 7 24.38 34.42 -40.36
CA LEU A 7 23.45 33.50 -41.02
C LEU A 7 23.71 32.03 -40.64
N ILE A 8 24.98 31.63 -40.54
CA ILE A 8 25.35 30.27 -40.10
C ILE A 8 24.94 30.05 -38.63
N LEU A 9 25.11 31.06 -37.77
CA LEU A 9 24.69 30.98 -36.36
C LEU A 9 23.17 30.79 -36.24
N ILE A 10 22.38 31.55 -37.00
CA ILE A 10 20.92 31.44 -37.02
C ILE A 10 20.49 30.05 -37.50
N LEU A 11 21.15 29.52 -38.53
CA LEU A 11 20.87 28.19 -39.07
C LEU A 11 21.11 27.09 -38.00
N ILE A 12 22.23 27.18 -37.28
CA ILE A 12 22.57 26.23 -36.21
C ILE A 12 21.56 26.30 -35.07
N LEU A 13 21.12 27.51 -34.68
CA LEU A 13 20.12 27.66 -33.62
C LEU A 13 18.74 27.15 -34.06
N ALA A 14 18.31 27.46 -35.28
CA ALA A 14 17.02 27.05 -35.82
C ALA A 14 16.88 25.53 -35.95
N ILE A 15 17.98 24.82 -36.24
CA ILE A 15 17.99 23.35 -36.40
C ILE A 15 18.38 22.64 -35.09
N GLY A 16 19.35 23.18 -34.36
CA GLY A 16 19.91 22.55 -33.16
C GLY A 16 18.95 22.54 -31.96
N LEU A 17 18.23 23.64 -31.72
CA LEU A 17 17.27 23.74 -30.61
C LEU A 17 16.14 22.70 -30.71
N PRO A 18 15.41 22.55 -31.83
CA PRO A 18 14.32 21.57 -31.91
C PRO A 18 14.81 20.12 -31.82
N ILE A 19 16.01 19.80 -32.35
CA ILE A 19 16.60 18.47 -32.20
C ILE A 19 16.93 18.18 -30.73
N PHE A 20 17.53 19.14 -30.03
CA PHE A 20 17.85 19.01 -28.61
C PHE A 20 16.60 18.82 -27.73
N PHE A 21 15.53 19.58 -27.98
CA PHE A 21 14.27 19.40 -27.26
C PHE A 21 13.58 18.07 -27.56
N LYS A 22 13.69 17.56 -28.79
CA LYS A 22 13.13 16.24 -29.16
C LYS A 22 13.88 15.09 -28.47
N ILE A 23 15.22 15.15 -28.44
CA ILE A 23 16.05 14.15 -27.77
C ILE A 23 15.83 14.17 -26.26
N SER A 24 15.82 15.34 -25.63
CA SER A 24 15.56 15.45 -24.18
C SER A 24 14.17 14.95 -23.78
N LYS A 25 13.14 15.18 -24.60
CA LYS A 25 11.80 14.60 -24.40
C LYS A 25 11.82 13.07 -24.53
N SER A 26 12.57 12.54 -25.51
CA SER A 26 12.75 11.09 -25.68
C SER A 26 13.48 10.44 -24.50
N MET A 27 14.48 11.11 -23.92
CA MET A 27 15.21 10.60 -22.76
C MET A 27 14.34 10.58 -21.49
N LYS A 28 13.41 11.53 -21.34
CA LYS A 28 12.42 11.51 -20.24
C LYS A 28 11.38 10.40 -20.39
N LEU A 29 11.25 9.81 -21.57
CA LEU A 29 10.32 8.73 -21.90
C LEU A 29 10.96 7.34 -21.84
N MET A 30 12.20 7.23 -21.34
CA MET A 30 12.77 5.93 -21.03
C MET A 30 12.00 5.34 -19.86
N GLU A 31 11.11 4.39 -20.16
CA GLU A 31 10.47 3.54 -19.16
C GLU A 31 11.58 2.90 -18.32
N GLY A 32 11.51 3.07 -17.00
CA GLY A 32 12.56 2.72 -16.04
C GLY A 32 12.80 1.21 -15.86
N TYR A 33 12.67 0.43 -16.92
CA TYR A 33 13.04 -0.97 -16.93
C TYR A 33 14.55 -1.08 -16.78
N SER A 34 15.00 -1.39 -15.57
CA SER A 34 16.36 -1.84 -15.33
C SER A 34 16.60 -3.15 -16.10
N ASN A 35 17.83 -3.38 -16.54
CA ASN A 35 18.29 -4.65 -17.11
C ASN A 35 18.24 -5.76 -16.05
N TYR A 36 17.04 -6.16 -15.63
CA TYR A 36 16.86 -7.44 -14.95
C TYR A 36 17.11 -8.52 -15.98
N THR A 37 18.18 -9.28 -15.79
CA THR A 37 18.35 -10.52 -16.53
C THR A 37 17.20 -11.44 -16.13
N LEU A 38 16.51 -12.01 -17.12
CA LEU A 38 15.37 -12.91 -16.88
C LEU A 38 15.74 -14.04 -15.91
N ALA A 39 17.01 -14.44 -15.88
CA ALA A 39 17.59 -15.41 -14.95
C ALA A 39 17.39 -15.09 -13.46
N GLY A 40 17.34 -13.81 -13.07
CA GLY A 40 17.07 -13.40 -11.69
C GLY A 40 15.59 -13.42 -11.30
N ALA A 41 14.69 -13.48 -12.29
CA ALA A 41 13.24 -13.45 -12.08
C ALA A 41 12.60 -14.84 -11.96
N ILE A 42 13.36 -15.91 -12.26
CA ILE A 42 12.85 -17.30 -12.32
C ILE A 42 12.57 -17.86 -10.91
N GLY A 43 13.15 -17.25 -9.86
CA GLY A 43 13.07 -17.79 -8.50
C GLY A 43 13.83 -19.12 -8.35
N ASN A 44 13.61 -19.81 -7.23
CA ASN A 44 14.23 -21.11 -6.97
C ASN A 44 13.37 -22.24 -7.55
N LEU A 45 13.86 -22.89 -8.60
CA LEU A 45 13.25 -24.09 -9.16
C LEU A 45 13.48 -25.31 -8.24
N PRO A 46 12.51 -26.25 -8.14
CA PRO A 46 11.26 -26.34 -8.90
C PRO A 46 10.10 -25.54 -8.27
N ASN A 47 10.23 -25.09 -7.03
CA ASN A 47 9.16 -24.44 -6.28
C ASN A 47 8.58 -23.23 -7.00
N ALA A 48 9.41 -22.42 -7.65
CA ALA A 48 8.93 -21.27 -8.42
C ALA A 48 7.98 -21.62 -9.59
N GLU A 49 7.93 -22.91 -10.00
CA GLU A 49 7.01 -23.39 -11.03
C GLU A 49 5.66 -23.84 -10.44
N SER A 50 5.65 -24.39 -9.22
CA SER A 50 4.45 -24.94 -8.57
C SER A 50 3.79 -23.99 -7.57
N ASP A 51 4.59 -23.14 -6.93
CA ASP A 51 4.22 -22.38 -5.75
C ASP A 51 3.84 -20.95 -6.13
N VAL A 52 2.81 -20.43 -5.46
CA VAL A 52 2.42 -19.02 -5.62
C VAL A 52 3.03 -18.14 -4.52
N LEU A 53 3.21 -16.86 -4.82
CA LEU A 53 4.05 -15.92 -4.07
C LEU A 53 3.78 -15.82 -2.55
N VAL A 54 2.54 -16.02 -2.09
CA VAL A 54 2.16 -15.88 -0.67
C VAL A 54 1.38 -17.07 -0.11
N GLN A 55 1.57 -18.27 -0.68
CA GLN A 55 0.85 -19.48 -0.24
C GLN A 55 1.09 -19.88 1.23
N ASP A 56 2.24 -19.49 1.79
CA ASP A 56 2.57 -19.78 3.20
C ASP A 56 1.69 -19.00 4.18
N THR A 57 1.15 -17.85 3.74
CA THR A 57 0.27 -17.00 4.56
C THR A 57 -1.19 -17.17 4.19
N PHE A 58 -1.48 -17.33 2.90
CA PHE A 58 -2.84 -17.45 2.37
C PHE A 58 -3.01 -18.79 1.65
N PRO A 59 -3.95 -19.64 2.08
CA PRO A 59 -4.16 -20.94 1.46
C PRO A 59 -4.70 -20.77 0.04
N ILE A 60 -4.18 -21.57 -0.88
CA ILE A 60 -4.56 -21.51 -2.30
C ILE A 60 -5.94 -22.14 -2.56
N THR A 61 -6.60 -21.66 -3.62
CA THR A 61 -7.90 -22.18 -4.08
C THR A 61 -7.78 -23.52 -4.82
N HIS A 62 -6.59 -23.81 -5.40
CA HIS A 62 -6.33 -24.88 -6.38
C HIS A 62 -7.09 -24.72 -7.71
N ILE A 63 -7.52 -23.50 -8.05
CA ILE A 63 -8.14 -23.22 -9.35
C ILE A 63 -7.03 -22.86 -10.34
N ASN A 64 -6.87 -23.66 -11.39
CA ASN A 64 -5.96 -23.38 -12.49
C ASN A 64 -6.63 -22.47 -13.53
N GLY A 65 -7.08 -21.29 -13.11
CA GLY A 65 -7.85 -20.39 -13.96
C GLY A 65 -8.30 -19.11 -13.26
N ILE A 66 -9.24 -18.43 -13.90
CA ILE A 66 -9.86 -17.20 -13.40
C ILE A 66 -11.08 -17.52 -12.54
N SER A 67 -11.43 -16.61 -11.64
CA SER A 67 -12.69 -16.66 -10.89
C SER A 67 -13.88 -16.26 -11.77
N ASN A 68 -15.08 -16.59 -11.32
CA ASN A 68 -16.34 -16.10 -11.89
C ASN A 68 -16.79 -14.80 -11.21
N ASP A 69 -15.82 -13.98 -10.78
CA ASP A 69 -16.10 -12.72 -10.11
C ASP A 69 -16.32 -11.58 -11.08
N THR A 70 -17.23 -10.69 -10.65
CA THR A 70 -17.64 -9.49 -11.39
C THR A 70 -17.33 -8.28 -10.53
N SER A 71 -17.33 -7.08 -11.11
CA SER A 71 -17.10 -5.84 -10.35
C SER A 71 -18.01 -5.71 -9.12
N ASN A 72 -19.25 -6.22 -9.20
CA ASN A 72 -20.20 -6.22 -8.08
C ASN A 72 -19.92 -7.29 -7.01
N LYS A 73 -19.10 -8.29 -7.29
CA LYS A 73 -18.65 -9.26 -6.29
C LYS A 73 -17.36 -8.84 -5.60
N ILE A 74 -16.53 -8.02 -6.25
CA ILE A 74 -15.21 -7.68 -5.72
C ILE A 74 -15.20 -6.38 -4.90
N TRP A 75 -16.19 -5.49 -5.09
CA TRP A 75 -16.18 -4.14 -4.50
C TRP A 75 -16.04 -4.11 -2.97
N TRP A 76 -16.59 -5.12 -2.28
CA TRP A 76 -16.55 -5.24 -0.83
C TRP A 76 -15.17 -5.64 -0.26
N HIS A 77 -14.29 -6.23 -1.09
CA HIS A 77 -12.90 -6.49 -0.69
C HIS A 77 -12.12 -5.19 -0.59
N TYR A 78 -12.53 -4.16 -1.34
CA TYR A 78 -11.91 -2.86 -1.25
C TYR A 78 -12.30 -2.16 0.06
N PRO A 79 -11.34 -1.80 0.91
CA PRO A 79 -11.61 -1.39 2.29
C PRO A 79 -12.12 0.06 2.40
N ILE A 80 -13.30 0.33 1.84
CA ILE A 80 -14.02 1.60 2.01
C ILE A 80 -14.95 1.46 3.21
N PHE A 81 -14.47 1.86 4.38
CA PHE A 81 -15.32 1.98 5.56
C PHE A 81 -16.17 3.25 5.46
N LYS A 82 -17.43 3.18 5.91
CA LYS A 82 -18.29 4.37 6.05
C LYS A 82 -17.59 5.37 6.98
N VAL A 83 -17.04 6.44 6.41
CA VAL A 83 -16.58 7.60 7.17
C VAL A 83 -17.76 8.15 7.97
N GLY A 84 -17.62 8.26 9.30
CA GLY A 84 -18.64 8.85 10.18
C GLY A 84 -19.20 7.95 11.29
N SER A 85 -18.63 6.77 11.54
CA SER A 85 -19.02 5.95 12.69
C SER A 85 -18.23 6.33 13.95
N TYR A 86 -18.91 6.45 15.10
CA TYR A 86 -18.25 6.54 16.42
C TYR A 86 -17.48 5.27 16.80
N SER A 87 -17.70 4.16 16.09
CA SER A 87 -16.80 3.02 16.15
C SER A 87 -15.47 3.47 15.54
N GLN A 88 -14.41 3.54 16.34
CA GLN A 88 -13.05 3.90 15.93
C GLN A 88 -12.43 2.84 14.98
N ILE A 89 -13.11 2.55 13.87
CA ILE A 89 -12.69 1.64 12.82
C ILE A 89 -11.88 2.50 11.86
N THR A 90 -10.57 2.28 11.86
CA THR A 90 -9.68 2.92 10.92
C THR A 90 -9.68 2.14 9.61
N ASN A 91 -9.37 2.80 8.50
CA ASN A 91 -9.16 2.16 7.19
C ASN A 91 -7.82 1.40 7.11
N ASN A 92 -7.11 1.25 8.22
CA ASN A 92 -5.82 0.58 8.27
C ASN A 92 -6.03 -0.90 8.61
N ILE A 93 -6.28 -1.72 7.58
CA ILE A 93 -6.39 -3.18 7.72
C ILE A 93 -5.00 -3.75 7.99
N ARG A 94 -4.79 -4.31 9.18
CA ARG A 94 -3.53 -4.94 9.58
C ARG A 94 -3.45 -6.41 9.17
N TYR A 95 -4.59 -7.08 9.16
CA TYR A 95 -4.75 -8.49 8.86
C TYR A 95 -5.79 -8.63 7.75
N PRO A 96 -5.37 -8.49 6.48
CA PRO A 96 -6.28 -8.70 5.37
C PRO A 96 -6.68 -10.16 5.29
N ASN A 97 -7.90 -10.41 4.82
CA ASN A 97 -8.41 -11.77 4.67
C ASN A 97 -7.86 -12.44 3.39
N ASN A 98 -7.41 -11.65 2.43
CA ASN A 98 -6.86 -12.10 1.15
C ASN A 98 -5.79 -11.10 0.72
N PRO A 99 -4.73 -11.51 0.01
CA PRO A 99 -3.81 -10.57 -0.64
C PRO A 99 -4.49 -9.71 -1.71
N ASP A 100 -5.65 -10.13 -2.20
CA ASP A 100 -6.47 -9.36 -3.11
C ASP A 100 -7.45 -8.42 -2.36
N GLU A 101 -7.24 -7.12 -2.55
CA GLU A 101 -8.04 -6.04 -1.96
C GLU A 101 -9.14 -5.52 -2.93
N GLY A 102 -9.52 -6.30 -3.96
CA GLY A 102 -10.59 -5.94 -4.89
C GLY A 102 -10.22 -4.84 -5.90
N THR A 103 -8.92 -4.53 -6.04
CA THR A 103 -8.38 -3.58 -7.04
C THR A 103 -7.83 -4.26 -8.30
N CYS A 104 -7.77 -5.58 -8.28
CA CYS A 104 -7.48 -6.45 -9.41
C CYS A 104 -8.36 -6.17 -10.64
N MET A 105 -7.73 -6.15 -11.81
CA MET A 105 -8.40 -6.00 -13.10
C MET A 105 -7.85 -7.02 -14.10
N PRO A 106 -8.70 -7.76 -14.84
CA PRO A 106 -10.17 -7.76 -14.76
C PRO A 106 -10.69 -8.40 -13.46
N ALA A 107 -11.97 -8.16 -13.14
CA ALA A 107 -12.60 -8.68 -11.91
C ALA A 107 -12.53 -10.21 -11.76
N SER A 108 -12.41 -10.94 -12.87
CA SER A 108 -12.23 -12.38 -12.88
C SER A 108 -10.84 -12.84 -12.41
N MET A 109 -9.86 -11.94 -12.34
CA MET A 109 -8.56 -12.27 -11.73
C MET A 109 -8.61 -12.18 -10.21
N CYS A 110 -9.65 -11.55 -9.67
CA CYS A 110 -9.82 -11.36 -8.25
C CYS A 110 -10.23 -12.65 -7.55
N GLY A 111 -9.71 -12.91 -6.35
CA GLY A 111 -10.05 -14.08 -5.54
C GLY A 111 -9.77 -15.44 -6.20
N ALA A 112 -9.05 -15.47 -7.32
CA ALA A 112 -8.84 -16.69 -8.10
C ALA A 112 -7.79 -17.61 -7.48
N LEU A 113 -6.70 -17.04 -6.94
CA LEU A 113 -5.53 -17.79 -6.48
C LEU A 113 -5.59 -18.18 -5.00
N TYR A 114 -6.13 -17.30 -4.14
CA TYR A 114 -6.08 -17.44 -2.69
C TYR A 114 -7.48 -17.44 -2.07
N LYS A 115 -7.66 -18.25 -1.02
CA LYS A 115 -8.88 -18.31 -0.20
C LYS A 115 -8.86 -17.22 0.87
N GLU A 116 -10.04 -16.74 1.23
CA GLU A 116 -10.26 -15.86 2.37
C GLU A 116 -9.90 -16.54 3.70
N ILE A 117 -9.12 -15.86 4.53
CA ILE A 117 -8.80 -16.27 5.91
C ILE A 117 -9.41 -15.29 6.92
N HIS A 118 -9.89 -15.81 8.06
CA HIS A 118 -10.54 -15.01 9.11
C HIS A 118 -9.90 -15.27 10.47
N ASN A 119 -8.57 -15.13 10.53
CA ASN A 119 -7.82 -15.59 11.69
C ASN A 119 -7.58 -14.51 12.75
N LYS A 120 -7.66 -13.21 12.37
CA LYS A 120 -7.32 -12.09 13.26
C LYS A 120 -8.29 -10.93 13.09
N SER A 121 -8.58 -10.27 14.20
CA SER A 121 -9.42 -9.06 14.22
C SER A 121 -8.61 -7.82 13.86
N ASN A 122 -9.12 -7.01 12.93
CA ASN A 122 -8.61 -5.66 12.66
C ASN A 122 -9.12 -4.61 13.66
N TYR A 123 -10.07 -4.97 14.53
CA TYR A 123 -10.55 -4.07 15.57
C TYR A 123 -9.51 -3.89 16.66
N VAL A 124 -9.02 -2.66 16.79
CA VAL A 124 -8.22 -2.22 17.93
C VAL A 124 -9.16 -1.76 19.03
N LYS A 125 -9.12 -2.43 20.18
CA LYS A 125 -9.83 -1.98 21.38
C LYS A 125 -8.88 -1.11 22.21
N PRO A 126 -9.38 -0.02 22.83
CA PRO A 126 -8.58 0.71 23.80
C PRO A 126 -8.14 -0.24 24.90
N LEU A 127 -6.91 -0.05 25.37
CA LEU A 127 -6.38 -0.84 26.48
C LEU A 127 -7.21 -0.55 27.73
N PRO A 128 -7.40 -1.55 28.62
CA PRO A 128 -8.08 -1.30 29.89
C PRO A 128 -7.31 -0.25 30.71
N PRO A 129 -8.00 0.44 31.64
CA PRO A 129 -7.35 1.35 32.58
C PRO A 129 -6.18 0.66 33.27
N ILE A 130 -5.09 1.38 33.48
CA ILE A 130 -3.91 0.84 34.16
C ILE A 130 -4.21 0.68 35.65
N ASP A 131 -3.73 -0.41 36.27
CA ASP A 131 -3.73 -0.54 37.72
C ASP A 131 -2.80 0.53 38.30
N PRO A 132 -3.31 1.45 39.16
CA PRO A 132 -2.52 2.50 39.79
C PRO A 132 -1.29 1.98 40.55
N ASN A 133 -1.31 0.72 40.98
CA ASN A 133 -0.23 0.11 41.77
C ASN A 133 0.82 -0.63 40.91
N SER A 134 0.56 -0.83 39.60
CA SER A 134 1.37 -1.70 38.72
C SER A 134 2.39 -0.94 37.85
N GLY A 135 2.60 0.36 38.07
CA GLY A 135 3.59 1.18 37.35
C GLY A 135 3.02 2.01 36.19
N THR A 136 3.91 2.66 35.42
CA THR A 136 3.55 3.62 34.36
C THR A 136 3.65 2.98 32.97
N ARG A 137 2.60 3.11 32.14
CA ARG A 137 2.66 2.75 30.70
C ARG A 137 3.41 3.83 29.91
N VAL A 138 4.16 3.43 28.89
CA VAL A 138 4.84 4.36 27.97
C VAL A 138 3.78 5.26 27.31
N GLY A 139 3.95 6.58 27.43
CA GLY A 139 3.02 7.58 26.91
C GLY A 139 1.91 8.04 27.88
N TYR A 140 1.80 7.44 29.07
CA TYR A 140 0.85 7.85 30.10
C TYR A 140 1.58 8.59 31.22
N PHE A 141 1.03 9.72 31.67
CA PHE A 141 1.61 10.51 32.77
C PHE A 141 0.68 10.46 33.99
N SER A 142 1.21 10.00 35.11
CA SER A 142 0.57 10.19 36.42
C SER A 142 0.97 11.56 36.97
N THR A 143 0.04 12.22 37.65
CA THR A 143 0.31 13.48 38.34
C THR A 143 -0.16 13.38 39.78
N LEU A 144 0.55 14.02 40.70
CA LEU A 144 0.25 14.01 42.14
C LEU A 144 -1.11 14.63 42.48
N VAL A 145 -1.58 15.55 41.64
CA VAL A 145 -2.83 16.30 41.85
C VAL A 145 -3.82 15.92 40.76
N ASN A 146 -5.07 15.66 41.13
CA ASN A 146 -6.13 15.34 40.18
C ASN A 146 -6.52 16.57 39.36
N LEU A 147 -6.08 16.61 38.11
CA LEU A 147 -6.33 17.69 37.14
C LEU A 147 -7.70 17.53 36.46
N LEU A 148 -8.44 16.44 36.71
CA LEU A 148 -9.81 16.27 36.23
C LEU A 148 -10.79 16.83 37.28
N PRO A 149 -11.41 17.99 37.05
CA PRO A 149 -12.24 18.68 38.05
C PRO A 149 -13.52 17.90 38.45
N PHE A 150 -13.91 16.87 37.69
CA PHE A 150 -15.17 16.14 37.89
C PHE A 150 -15.00 14.65 38.29
N ARG A 151 -13.76 14.17 38.48
CA ARG A 151 -13.46 12.75 38.70
C ARG A 151 -12.50 12.56 39.88
N THR A 152 -12.95 12.89 41.09
CA THR A 152 -12.14 12.81 42.32
C THR A 152 -12.00 11.40 42.90
N ASN A 153 -12.83 10.46 42.44
CA ASN A 153 -12.93 9.09 42.92
C ASN A 153 -11.96 8.11 42.24
N ILE A 154 -11.12 8.57 41.32
CA ILE A 154 -10.18 7.73 40.57
C ILE A 154 -8.78 8.38 40.64
N PRO A 155 -7.71 7.61 40.87
CA PRO A 155 -6.35 8.12 40.78
C PRO A 155 -6.07 8.72 39.40
N ASN A 156 -5.32 9.84 39.39
CA ASN A 156 -5.20 10.69 38.22
C ASN A 156 -4.29 10.07 37.16
N ILE A 157 -4.89 9.56 36.09
CA ILE A 157 -4.21 9.04 34.90
C ILE A 157 -4.61 9.96 33.75
N LEU A 158 -3.66 10.76 33.26
CA LEU A 158 -3.85 11.50 32.01
C LEU A 158 -3.46 10.56 30.86
N TYR A 159 -4.41 10.39 29.93
CA TYR A 159 -4.25 9.57 28.72
C TYR A 159 -3.32 10.23 27.71
#